data_AF-A0A9W9IZ95-F1
#
_entry.id   AF-A0A9W9IZ95-F1
#
_cell.length_a   1.000
_cell.length_b   1.000
_cell.length_c   1.000
_cell.angle_alpha   90.00
_cell.angle_beta   90.00
_cell.angle_gamma   90.00
#
_symmetry.space_group_name_H-M   'P 1'
#
loop_
_entity.id
_entity.type
_entity.pdbx_description
1 polymer ?
#
loop_
_entity_poly.entity_id
_entity_poly.type
_entity_poly.pdbx_seq_one_letter_code
_entity_poly.pdbx_strand_id
1 'polypeptide(L)'
;MQLPYYTCPNTIPVPSSLKNSSPVPNDLQSISIEFSYFPDYAGNNSRPNEFSKNLLRNLKSLTGVAPKVRVGGTSKDHATYFPDQEENVKLFYQNPTDDQPIQINYRPTFFESYHTLGEIKFLHGLNMNQNSSIQQLQDSATEKACHGSFPGFMAPSFVLLDFIDSMTWTAEDLPNLGYDKDDLTKELCFHNYMRVNEPPLPPAQLDLQDFDKSHKNWDFAQQIKRAENLAYLDLPYMLGELNSIANQGVNGETDVFGDALWLVDFSLWAAVHRLQFHQGLNYRYASWQTIESKELPPTT
;
A
#
# COMPACT_ATOMS: atom_id res chain seq x y z
N MET A 1 -6.04 45.25 -8.98
CA MET A 1 -7.01 44.63 -8.06
C MET A 1 -6.19 43.86 -7.03
N GLN A 2 -6.12 44.36 -5.80
CA GLN A 2 -5.25 43.82 -4.75
C GLN A 2 -6.11 42.84 -3.92
N LEU A 3 -5.71 41.57 -3.86
CA LEU A 3 -6.44 40.57 -3.07
C LEU A 3 -6.41 41.00 -1.59
N PRO A 4 -7.54 40.91 -0.86
CA PRO A 4 -7.57 41.28 0.55
C PRO A 4 -6.67 40.33 1.36
N TYR A 5 -5.84 40.89 2.21
CA TYR A 5 -5.08 40.14 3.21
C TYR A 5 -6.06 39.54 4.21
N TYR A 6 -6.24 38.22 4.17
CA TYR A 6 -6.95 37.50 5.21
C TYR A 6 -6.07 37.47 6.47
N THR A 7 -6.40 38.27 7.47
CA THR A 7 -5.84 38.13 8.81
C THR A 7 -6.51 36.93 9.47
N CYS A 8 -5.77 35.86 9.74
CA CYS A 8 -6.26 34.71 10.51
C CYS A 8 -6.43 35.16 11.97
N PRO A 9 -7.66 35.38 12.49
CA PRO A 9 -7.86 36.05 13.79
C PRO A 9 -7.54 35.14 14.98
N ASN A 10 -7.46 33.83 14.74
CA ASN A 10 -7.35 32.80 15.77
C ASN A 10 -6.03 32.05 15.60
N THR A 11 -5.00 32.47 16.32
CA THR A 11 -3.80 31.66 16.48
C THR A 11 -4.12 30.51 17.43
N ILE A 12 -4.02 29.27 16.96
CA ILE A 12 -4.06 28.08 17.83
C ILE A 12 -2.67 27.99 18.48
N PRO A 13 -2.54 28.15 19.81
CA PRO A 13 -1.24 28.07 20.47
C PRO A 13 -0.72 26.63 20.37
N VAL A 14 0.47 26.47 19.78
CA VAL A 14 1.17 25.18 19.78
C VAL A 14 1.62 24.91 21.22
N PRO A 15 1.19 23.79 21.86
CA PRO A 15 1.62 23.47 23.21
C PRO A 15 3.14 23.38 23.28
N SER A 16 3.74 24.02 24.30
CA SER A 16 5.19 23.99 24.52
C SER A 16 5.73 22.63 24.97
N SER A 17 4.84 21.71 25.32
CA SER A 17 5.14 20.33 25.70
C SER A 17 4.12 19.39 25.09
N LEU A 18 4.59 18.33 24.42
CA LEU A 18 3.76 17.21 23.99
C LEU A 18 3.19 16.51 25.22
N LYS A 19 1.88 16.50 25.38
CA LYS A 19 1.20 15.68 26.38
C LYS A 19 0.59 14.49 25.64
N ASN A 20 1.11 13.28 25.89
CA ASN A 20 0.55 12.00 25.45
C ASN A 20 0.57 11.72 23.93
N SER A 21 1.58 12.16 23.18
CA SER A 21 1.71 11.83 21.75
C SER A 21 3.06 11.21 21.43
N SER A 22 3.07 10.13 20.66
CA SER A 22 4.28 9.55 20.09
C SER A 22 4.80 10.40 18.92
N PRO A 23 6.13 10.47 18.70
CA PRO A 23 6.69 11.06 17.49
C PRO A 23 6.16 10.34 16.25
N VAL A 24 5.71 11.12 15.26
CA VAL A 24 5.37 10.58 13.94
C VAL A 24 6.67 10.16 13.23
N PRO A 25 6.80 8.92 12.75
CA PRO A 25 7.99 8.48 12.02
C PRO A 25 8.21 9.29 10.73
N ASN A 26 9.46 9.61 10.42
CA ASN A 26 9.81 10.36 9.20
C ASN A 26 9.45 9.63 7.90
N ASP A 27 9.22 8.32 7.98
CA ASP A 27 8.79 7.46 6.90
C ASP A 27 7.33 7.02 7.02
N LEU A 28 6.50 7.78 7.76
CA LEU A 28 5.04 7.63 7.84
C LEU A 28 4.46 7.45 6.43
N GLN A 29 4.84 8.34 5.52
CA GLN A 29 4.48 8.27 4.11
C GLN A 29 5.34 7.22 3.41
N SER A 30 4.73 6.09 3.08
CA SER A 30 5.34 4.97 2.39
C SER A 30 4.43 4.51 1.24
N ILE A 31 4.90 3.57 0.42
CA ILE A 31 4.21 3.19 -0.82
C ILE A 31 3.88 1.69 -0.79
N SER A 32 2.73 1.33 -1.34
CA SER A 32 2.35 -0.05 -1.66
C SER A 32 2.16 -0.17 -3.16
N ILE A 33 2.73 -1.19 -3.81
CA ILE A 33 2.67 -1.40 -5.26
C ILE A 33 2.10 -2.79 -5.52
N GLU A 34 1.14 -2.86 -6.45
CA GLU A 34 0.59 -4.11 -6.97
C GLU A 34 1.72 -5.02 -7.51
N PHE A 35 1.73 -6.29 -7.12
CA PHE A 35 2.79 -7.26 -7.42
C PHE A 35 3.00 -7.40 -8.94
N SER A 36 1.90 -7.49 -9.70
CA SER A 36 1.91 -7.59 -11.16
C SER A 36 2.64 -6.43 -11.83
N TYR A 37 2.57 -5.22 -11.24
CA TYR A 37 3.08 -3.98 -11.82
C TYR A 37 4.41 -3.54 -11.21
N PHE A 38 4.95 -4.26 -10.22
CA PHE A 38 6.20 -3.86 -9.57
C PHE A 38 7.38 -3.70 -10.55
N PRO A 39 7.60 -4.59 -11.54
CA PRO A 39 8.64 -4.41 -12.54
C PRO A 39 8.42 -3.19 -13.45
N ASP A 40 7.19 -2.75 -13.67
CA ASP A 40 6.92 -1.51 -14.42
C ASP A 40 7.30 -0.28 -13.59
N TYR A 41 7.02 -0.33 -12.28
CA TYR A 41 7.38 0.74 -11.33
C TYR A 41 8.88 0.84 -11.09
N ALA A 42 9.57 -0.29 -10.99
CA ALA A 42 10.97 -0.34 -10.60
C ALA A 42 11.93 -0.46 -11.79
N GLY A 43 11.50 -1.06 -12.90
CA GLY A 43 12.38 -1.50 -13.97
C GLY A 43 13.23 -2.71 -13.56
N ASN A 44 14.35 -2.92 -14.24
CA ASN A 44 15.31 -3.99 -13.94
C ASN A 44 16.75 -3.47 -13.94
N ASN A 45 17.75 -4.33 -13.69
CA ASN A 45 19.14 -3.90 -13.54
C ASN A 45 19.69 -3.20 -14.79
N SER A 46 19.23 -3.58 -15.99
CA SER A 46 19.67 -2.98 -17.25
C SER A 46 18.89 -1.73 -17.64
N ARG A 47 17.64 -1.61 -17.19
CA ARG A 47 16.72 -0.50 -17.48
C ARG A 47 15.94 -0.14 -16.22
N PRO A 48 16.59 0.50 -15.23
CA PRO A 48 15.92 0.95 -14.02
C PRO A 48 14.92 2.06 -14.36
N ASN A 49 13.80 2.11 -13.65
CA ASN A 49 12.86 3.22 -13.76
C ASN A 49 13.38 4.43 -12.99
N GLU A 50 14.14 5.29 -13.66
CA GLU A 50 14.75 6.47 -13.05
C GLU A 50 13.71 7.49 -12.57
N PHE A 51 12.50 7.51 -13.16
CA PHE A 51 11.43 8.40 -12.69
C PHE A 51 10.95 8.00 -11.29
N SER A 52 10.55 6.73 -11.09
CA SER A 52 10.15 6.22 -9.78
C SER A 52 11.26 6.36 -8.73
N LYS A 53 12.50 6.03 -9.12
CA LYS A 53 13.67 6.18 -8.25
C LYS A 53 13.89 7.62 -7.81
N ASN A 54 13.75 8.59 -8.71
CA ASN A 54 13.88 10.01 -8.39
C ASN A 54 12.75 10.50 -7.47
N LEU A 55 11.51 10.07 -7.69
CA LEU A 55 10.38 10.39 -6.81
C LEU A 55 10.61 9.90 -5.38
N LEU A 56 11.00 8.63 -5.21
CA LEU A 56 11.27 8.07 -3.88
C LEU A 56 12.49 8.73 -3.21
N ARG A 57 13.52 9.10 -3.99
CA ARG A 57 14.66 9.86 -3.49
C ARG A 57 14.27 11.27 -3.01
N ASN A 58 13.30 11.91 -3.67
CA ASN A 58 12.80 13.22 -3.22
C ASN A 58 12.13 13.12 -1.86
N LEU A 59 11.34 12.07 -1.62
CA LEU A 59 10.76 11.80 -0.30
C LEU A 59 11.84 11.63 0.78
N LYS A 60 12.88 10.82 0.52
CA LYS A 60 14.04 10.70 1.42
C LYS A 60 14.70 12.04 1.69
N SER A 61 14.84 12.89 0.67
CA SER A 61 15.49 14.20 0.80
C SER A 61 14.68 15.18 1.66
N LEU A 62 13.35 15.05 1.63
CA LEU A 62 12.43 15.88 2.41
C LEU A 62 12.31 15.41 3.86
N THR A 63 12.26 14.10 4.12
CA THR A 63 12.00 13.56 5.46
C THR A 63 13.26 13.06 6.17
N GLY A 64 14.38 12.97 5.46
CA GLY A 64 15.64 12.41 5.95
C GLY A 64 15.70 10.88 5.98
N VAL A 65 14.57 10.19 5.75
CA VAL A 65 14.47 8.71 5.77
C VAL A 65 13.75 8.25 4.50
N ALA A 66 14.28 7.22 3.85
CA ALA A 66 13.63 6.65 2.67
C ALA A 66 12.27 6.04 3.04
N PRO A 67 11.23 6.19 2.19
CA PRO A 67 9.99 5.46 2.38
C PRO A 67 10.24 3.95 2.27
N LYS A 68 9.36 3.15 2.87
CA LYS A 68 9.30 1.71 2.58
C LYS A 68 8.40 1.46 1.38
N VAL A 69 8.69 0.40 0.62
CA VAL A 69 7.85 -0.06 -0.49
C VAL A 69 7.33 -1.46 -0.20
N ARG A 70 6.01 -1.62 -0.12
CA ARG A 70 5.37 -2.92 -0.04
C ARG A 70 4.99 -3.39 -1.43
N VAL A 71 5.32 -4.64 -1.78
CA VAL A 71 4.99 -5.27 -3.06
C VAL A 71 3.99 -6.38 -2.78
N GLY A 72 2.75 -6.22 -3.25
CA GLY A 72 1.64 -7.08 -2.85
C GLY A 72 0.36 -6.81 -3.65
N GLY A 73 -0.74 -6.53 -2.96
CA GLY A 73 -2.06 -6.39 -3.57
C GLY A 73 -2.68 -7.75 -3.85
N THR A 74 -3.89 -7.74 -4.40
CA THR A 74 -4.62 -8.96 -4.74
C THR A 74 -3.85 -9.82 -5.74
N SER A 75 -3.11 -9.19 -6.67
CA SER A 75 -2.37 -9.89 -7.72
C SER A 75 -1.32 -10.87 -7.18
N LYS A 76 -0.76 -10.60 -6.00
CA LYS A 76 0.18 -11.51 -5.33
C LYS A 76 -0.46 -12.87 -5.04
N ASP A 77 -1.74 -12.94 -4.67
CA ASP A 77 -2.40 -14.21 -4.35
C ASP A 77 -2.57 -15.11 -5.59
N HIS A 78 -2.38 -14.53 -6.78
CA HIS A 78 -2.36 -15.24 -8.08
C HIS A 78 -0.94 -15.48 -8.61
N ALA A 79 0.10 -15.08 -7.87
CA ALA A 79 1.49 -15.13 -8.32
C ALA A 79 2.16 -16.47 -8.03
N THR A 80 2.67 -17.10 -9.10
CA THR A 80 3.36 -18.39 -9.08
C THR A 80 4.78 -18.27 -9.61
N TYR A 81 5.73 -18.86 -8.88
CA TYR A 81 7.12 -18.83 -9.29
C TYR A 81 7.47 -19.97 -10.25
N PHE A 82 7.96 -19.60 -11.42
CA PHE A 82 8.40 -20.51 -12.48
C PHE A 82 9.80 -20.10 -12.93
N PRO A 83 10.88 -20.70 -12.39
CA PRO A 83 12.24 -20.21 -12.62
C PRO A 83 12.72 -20.34 -14.07
N ASP A 84 12.23 -21.36 -14.77
CA ASP A 84 12.67 -21.74 -16.12
C ASP A 84 11.88 -21.05 -17.24
N GLN A 85 10.86 -20.25 -16.92
CA GLN A 85 10.13 -19.52 -17.96
C GLN A 85 11.02 -18.43 -18.60
N GLU A 86 10.70 -18.05 -19.84
CA GLU A 86 11.45 -17.02 -20.56
C GLU A 86 11.11 -15.60 -20.07
N GLU A 87 9.82 -15.27 -20.02
CA GLU A 87 9.29 -13.95 -19.69
C GLU A 87 9.54 -13.60 -18.20
N ASN A 88 9.91 -12.34 -17.92
CA ASN A 88 10.15 -11.89 -16.55
C ASN A 88 8.92 -12.08 -15.65
N VAL A 89 7.79 -11.57 -16.14
CA VAL A 89 6.46 -11.72 -15.57
C VAL A 89 5.51 -11.99 -16.72
N LYS A 90 4.69 -13.02 -16.57
CA LYS A 90 3.65 -13.40 -17.52
C LYS A 90 2.30 -13.30 -16.84
N LEU A 91 1.43 -12.45 -17.38
CA LEU A 91 0.12 -12.14 -16.84
C LEU A 91 -0.96 -12.86 -17.66
N PHE A 92 -1.88 -13.56 -16.98
CA PHE A 92 -3.01 -14.23 -17.60
C PHE A 92 -4.30 -13.59 -17.10
N TYR A 93 -5.10 -13.07 -18.02
CA TYR A 93 -6.39 -12.44 -17.74
C TYR A 93 -7.52 -13.36 -18.22
N GLN A 94 -8.66 -13.34 -17.51
CA GLN A 94 -9.83 -14.09 -17.97
C GLN A 94 -10.46 -13.40 -19.17
N ASN A 95 -10.58 -12.07 -19.11
CA ASN A 95 -10.97 -11.20 -20.22
C ASN A 95 -9.92 -10.09 -20.42
N PRO A 96 -9.72 -9.61 -21.66
CA PRO A 96 -8.74 -8.53 -21.93
C PRO A 96 -9.02 -7.21 -21.20
N THR A 97 -10.27 -7.00 -20.76
CA THR A 97 -10.72 -5.82 -20.02
C THR A 97 -10.65 -6.00 -18.50
N ASP A 98 -10.23 -7.17 -18.02
CA ASP A 98 -10.13 -7.41 -16.59
C ASP A 98 -9.02 -6.57 -15.98
N ASP A 99 -9.32 -6.01 -14.82
CA ASP A 99 -8.44 -5.15 -14.05
C ASP A 99 -7.23 -5.87 -13.46
N GLN A 100 -7.38 -7.16 -13.19
CA GLN A 100 -6.37 -7.99 -12.54
C GLN A 100 -6.20 -9.31 -13.29
N PRO A 101 -4.96 -9.83 -13.37
CA PRO A 101 -4.73 -11.15 -13.88
C PRO A 101 -5.30 -12.21 -12.93
N ILE A 102 -5.88 -13.27 -13.47
CA ILE A 102 -6.32 -14.45 -12.72
C ILE A 102 -5.14 -15.38 -12.37
N GLN A 103 -4.01 -15.23 -13.07
CA GLN A 103 -2.78 -15.95 -12.79
C GLN A 103 -1.59 -15.09 -13.21
N ILE A 104 -0.52 -15.14 -12.40
CA ILE A 104 0.76 -14.51 -12.71
C ILE A 104 1.84 -15.57 -12.59
N ASN A 105 2.71 -15.63 -13.58
CA ASN A 105 3.93 -16.42 -13.49
C ASN A 105 5.12 -15.47 -13.46
N TYR A 106 6.02 -15.62 -12.47
CA TYR A 106 7.22 -14.81 -12.35
C TYR A 106 8.46 -15.67 -12.14
N ARG A 107 9.64 -15.10 -12.41
CA ARG A 107 10.93 -15.82 -12.44
C ARG A 107 12.01 -15.07 -11.67
N PRO A 108 13.25 -15.58 -11.54
CA PRO A 108 14.31 -14.94 -10.78
C PRO A 108 14.58 -13.46 -11.13
N THR A 109 14.45 -13.09 -12.41
CA THR A 109 14.68 -11.71 -12.88
C THR A 109 13.67 -10.70 -12.34
N PHE A 110 12.53 -11.14 -11.79
CA PHE A 110 11.57 -10.26 -11.13
C PHE A 110 12.24 -9.50 -9.99
N PHE A 111 13.14 -10.18 -9.27
CA PHE A 111 13.83 -9.64 -8.11
C PHE A 111 14.90 -8.61 -8.45
N GLU A 112 15.28 -8.44 -9.72
CA GLU A 112 16.16 -7.33 -10.13
C GLU A 112 15.54 -5.97 -9.79
N SER A 113 14.22 -5.86 -9.86
CA SER A 113 13.42 -4.68 -9.50
C SER A 113 13.71 -4.17 -8.07
N TYR A 114 14.10 -5.04 -7.14
CA TYR A 114 14.41 -4.64 -5.76
C TYR A 114 15.73 -3.85 -5.66
N HIS A 115 16.57 -3.89 -6.69
CA HIS A 115 17.90 -3.25 -6.69
C HIS A 115 17.93 -1.92 -7.45
N THR A 116 16.82 -1.51 -8.06
CA THR A 116 16.80 -0.36 -8.97
C THR A 116 16.35 0.94 -8.31
N LEU A 117 15.56 0.86 -7.23
CA LEU A 117 14.93 2.03 -6.59
C LEU A 117 15.81 2.75 -5.55
N GLY A 118 17.06 2.32 -5.38
CA GLY A 118 18.01 2.93 -4.44
C GLY A 118 17.93 2.34 -3.03
N GLU A 119 18.18 3.15 -2.00
CA GLU A 119 18.15 2.73 -0.59
C GLU A 119 16.71 2.59 -0.05
N ILE A 120 15.93 1.73 -0.67
CA ILE A 120 14.56 1.43 -0.28
C ILE A 120 14.53 0.12 0.49
N LYS A 121 13.76 0.10 1.58
CA LYS A 121 13.42 -1.14 2.30
C LYS A 121 12.09 -1.65 1.77
N PHE A 122 12.00 -2.96 1.55
CA PHE A 122 10.85 -3.57 0.92
C PHE A 122 10.11 -4.53 1.83
N LEU A 123 8.78 -4.52 1.80
CA LEU A 123 7.96 -5.62 2.30
C LEU A 123 7.48 -6.43 1.10
N HIS A 124 7.94 -7.68 0.96
CA HIS A 124 7.50 -8.56 -0.12
C HIS A 124 6.37 -9.46 0.38
N GLY A 125 5.24 -9.44 -0.32
CA GLY A 125 4.18 -10.39 -0.05
C GLY A 125 4.41 -11.72 -0.76
N LEU A 126 4.18 -12.83 -0.05
CA LEU A 126 4.20 -14.18 -0.59
C LEU A 126 2.80 -14.68 -0.94
N ASN A 127 2.69 -15.47 -2.00
CA ASN A 127 1.46 -16.21 -2.31
C ASN A 127 1.37 -17.45 -1.41
N MET A 128 0.47 -17.40 -0.43
CA MET A 128 0.28 -18.49 0.54
C MET A 128 -0.60 -19.64 0.02
N ASN A 129 -1.22 -19.49 -1.16
CA ASN A 129 -2.01 -20.54 -1.81
C ASN A 129 -1.12 -21.49 -2.65
N GLN A 130 0.18 -21.24 -2.75
CA GLN A 130 1.12 -22.09 -3.50
C GLN A 130 1.44 -23.36 -2.71
N ASN A 131 1.12 -24.53 -3.26
CA ASN A 131 1.49 -25.83 -2.69
C ASN A 131 2.86 -26.36 -3.19
N SER A 132 3.56 -25.63 -4.07
CA SER A 132 4.97 -25.92 -4.38
C SER A 132 5.83 -25.63 -3.16
N SER A 133 7.05 -26.20 -3.08
CA SER A 133 7.91 -26.03 -1.90
C SER A 133 8.14 -24.54 -1.63
N ILE A 134 7.44 -23.99 -0.63
CA ILE A 134 7.58 -22.63 -0.09
C ILE A 134 9.06 -22.26 0.09
N GLN A 135 9.91 -23.25 0.35
CA GLN A 135 11.36 -23.15 0.37
C GLN A 135 11.96 -22.52 -0.91
N GLN A 136 11.58 -22.94 -2.13
CA GLN A 136 12.15 -22.37 -3.36
C GLN A 136 11.75 -20.91 -3.59
N LEU A 137 10.54 -20.54 -3.17
CA LEU A 137 10.04 -19.17 -3.18
C LEU A 137 10.80 -18.31 -2.16
N GLN A 138 10.93 -18.81 -0.94
CA GLN A 138 11.68 -18.18 0.14
C GLN A 138 13.15 -18.01 -0.23
N ASP A 139 13.80 -19.05 -0.75
CA ASP A 139 15.21 -19.03 -1.15
C ASP A 139 15.40 -18.03 -2.29
N SER A 140 14.55 -18.05 -3.33
CA SER A 140 14.67 -17.13 -4.46
C SER A 140 14.43 -15.67 -4.06
N ALA A 141 13.42 -15.41 -3.21
CA ALA A 141 13.15 -14.07 -2.72
C ALA A 141 14.25 -13.59 -1.74
N THR A 142 14.72 -14.45 -0.85
CA THR A 142 15.75 -14.09 0.15
C THR A 142 17.12 -13.93 -0.51
N GLU A 143 17.55 -14.87 -1.36
CA GLU A 143 18.86 -14.82 -2.00
C GLU A 143 18.97 -13.72 -3.06
N LYS A 144 17.93 -13.50 -3.86
CA LYS A 144 18.01 -12.58 -5.01
C LYS A 144 17.49 -11.18 -4.71
N ALA A 145 16.56 -10.99 -3.78
CA ALA A 145 16.08 -9.65 -3.43
C ALA A 145 16.93 -8.98 -2.34
N CYS A 146 17.71 -9.73 -1.54
CA CYS A 146 18.37 -9.18 -0.35
C CYS A 146 19.86 -8.87 -0.56
N HIS A 147 20.23 -7.58 -0.60
CA HIS A 147 21.59 -7.12 -0.32
C HIS A 147 21.70 -6.71 1.15
N GLY A 148 21.79 -7.67 2.08
CA GLY A 148 22.00 -7.39 3.52
C GLY A 148 20.83 -6.67 4.24
N SER A 149 20.54 -7.13 5.47
CA SER A 149 19.45 -6.64 6.35
C SER A 149 18.08 -6.44 5.67
N PHE A 150 17.47 -7.57 5.31
CA PHE A 150 16.08 -7.70 4.86
C PHE A 150 15.09 -7.34 5.99
N PRO A 151 14.04 -6.52 5.74
CA PRO A 151 13.11 -6.11 6.79
C PRO A 151 11.95 -7.11 7.05
N GLY A 152 11.77 -8.15 6.22
CA GLY A 152 10.82 -9.24 6.48
C GLY A 152 9.90 -9.60 5.30
N PHE A 153 9.28 -10.78 5.38
CA PHE A 153 8.20 -11.21 4.50
C PHE A 153 6.85 -10.78 5.08
N MET A 154 5.89 -10.44 4.22
CA MET A 154 4.50 -10.24 4.63
C MET A 154 3.71 -11.52 4.35
N ALA A 155 3.32 -12.22 5.40
CA ALA A 155 2.40 -13.35 5.35
C ALA A 155 1.69 -13.51 6.71
N PRO A 156 0.40 -13.88 6.75
CA PRO A 156 -0.56 -13.95 5.64
C PRO A 156 -1.16 -12.57 5.26
N SER A 157 -1.88 -12.51 4.14
CA SER A 157 -2.60 -11.32 3.66
C SER A 157 -3.99 -11.78 3.22
N PHE A 158 -5.03 -11.13 3.72
CA PHE A 158 -6.42 -11.50 3.43
C PHE A 158 -7.11 -10.32 2.76
N VAL A 159 -7.56 -10.52 1.52
CA VAL A 159 -8.12 -9.45 0.66
C VAL A 159 -9.61 -9.23 0.89
N LEU A 160 -10.29 -10.19 1.49
CA LEU A 160 -11.72 -10.07 1.77
C LEU A 160 -11.90 -9.68 3.23
N LEU A 161 -12.42 -8.46 3.42
CA LEU A 161 -13.11 -7.93 4.59
C LEU A 161 -12.99 -8.80 5.86
N ASP A 162 -12.52 -8.20 6.95
CA ASP A 162 -12.76 -8.69 8.31
C ASP A 162 -14.28 -8.71 8.69
N PHE A 163 -15.16 -8.67 7.69
CA PHE A 163 -16.62 -8.85 7.73
C PHE A 163 -17.10 -9.92 6.73
N ILE A 164 -16.27 -10.90 6.35
CA ILE A 164 -16.83 -12.13 5.78
C ILE A 164 -17.57 -12.86 6.89
N ASP A 165 -18.89 -12.79 6.82
CA ASP A 165 -19.92 -13.43 7.66
C ASP A 165 -19.81 -14.98 7.79
N SER A 166 -18.69 -15.59 7.35
CA SER A 166 -18.47 -17.04 7.32
C SER A 166 -17.11 -17.51 7.85
N MET A 167 -16.24 -16.63 8.37
CA MET A 167 -15.04 -17.05 9.10
C MET A 167 -15.16 -16.72 10.60
N THR A 168 -14.89 -17.70 11.47
CA THR A 168 -15.05 -17.59 12.93
C THR A 168 -13.86 -16.92 13.64
N TRP A 169 -13.00 -16.19 12.92
CA TRP A 169 -11.75 -15.65 13.45
C TRP A 169 -11.50 -14.22 12.95
N THR A 170 -10.81 -13.44 13.76
CA THR A 170 -10.37 -12.06 13.54
C THR A 170 -8.83 -11.99 13.53
N ALA A 171 -8.23 -10.95 12.98
CA ALA A 171 -6.77 -10.79 13.05
C ALA A 171 -6.22 -10.83 14.49
N GLU A 172 -7.03 -10.39 15.44
CA GLU A 172 -6.80 -10.42 16.88
C GLU A 172 -6.70 -11.85 17.45
N ASP A 173 -7.27 -12.84 16.77
CA ASP A 173 -7.20 -14.25 17.15
C ASP A 173 -5.90 -14.92 16.69
N LEU A 174 -5.17 -14.36 15.70
CA LEU A 174 -3.98 -15.00 15.11
C LEU A 174 -2.91 -15.40 16.13
N PRO A 175 -2.56 -14.56 17.13
CA PRO A 175 -1.62 -14.97 18.17
C PRO A 175 -2.09 -16.20 18.96
N ASN A 176 -3.39 -16.25 19.31
CA ASN A 176 -3.99 -17.36 20.06
C ASN A 176 -4.11 -18.64 19.22
N LEU A 177 -4.22 -18.48 17.90
CA LEU A 177 -4.26 -19.58 16.94
C LEU A 177 -2.87 -20.16 16.63
N GLY A 178 -1.79 -19.61 17.20
CA GLY A 178 -0.43 -20.12 17.06
C GLY A 178 0.28 -19.74 15.75
N TYR A 179 -0.22 -18.73 15.04
CA TYR A 179 0.38 -18.27 13.78
C TYR A 179 1.78 -17.66 13.94
N ASP A 180 2.14 -17.24 15.16
CA ASP A 180 3.47 -16.69 15.46
C ASP A 180 4.12 -17.37 16.68
N LYS A 181 4.11 -18.71 16.69
CA LYS A 181 4.68 -19.50 17.79
C LYS A 181 6.18 -19.23 18.06
N ASP A 182 6.90 -18.72 17.07
CA ASP A 182 8.35 -18.50 17.11
C ASP A 182 8.73 -17.00 17.24
N ASP A 183 7.76 -16.11 17.48
CA ASP A 183 7.96 -14.65 17.67
C ASP A 183 8.73 -13.98 16.50
N LEU A 184 8.35 -14.37 15.28
CA LEU A 184 8.96 -13.90 14.04
C LEU A 184 8.28 -12.65 13.48
N THR A 185 7.06 -12.32 13.91
CA THR A 185 6.39 -11.09 13.48
C THR A 185 7.18 -9.87 13.95
N LYS A 186 7.25 -8.85 13.10
CA LYS A 186 7.95 -7.59 13.40
C LYS A 186 7.07 -6.36 13.25
N GLU A 187 6.00 -6.44 12.47
CA GLU A 187 5.07 -5.33 12.20
C GLU A 187 3.66 -5.91 11.99
N LEU A 188 2.63 -5.22 12.48
CA LEU A 188 1.22 -5.54 12.27
C LEU A 188 0.69 -4.69 11.11
N CYS A 189 0.18 -5.34 10.08
CA CYS A 189 -0.07 -4.71 8.79
C CYS A 189 -1.51 -4.93 8.32
N PHE A 190 -2.28 -3.86 8.23
CA PHE A 190 -3.70 -3.89 7.87
C PHE A 190 -4.00 -3.05 6.63
N HIS A 191 -5.16 -3.26 6.03
CA HIS A 191 -5.63 -2.47 4.91
C HIS A 191 -6.72 -1.50 5.36
N ASN A 192 -6.83 -0.35 4.71
CA ASN A 192 -7.89 0.61 4.99
C ASN A 192 -8.25 1.40 3.73
N TYR A 193 -9.53 1.42 3.37
CA TYR A 193 -10.06 2.31 2.35
C TYR A 193 -11.32 2.96 2.90
N MET A 194 -11.63 4.18 2.50
CA MET A 194 -12.86 4.83 2.97
C MET A 194 -14.10 4.18 2.39
N ARG A 195 -13.98 3.74 1.13
CA ARG A 195 -15.06 3.14 0.35
C ARG A 195 -14.49 2.14 -0.64
N VAL A 196 -15.38 1.43 -1.31
CA VAL A 196 -15.06 0.57 -2.45
C VAL A 196 -15.78 1.11 -3.68
N ASN A 197 -15.10 1.15 -4.83
CA ASN A 197 -15.71 1.46 -6.12
C ASN A 197 -16.55 0.25 -6.58
N GLU A 198 -17.78 0.17 -6.09
CA GLU A 198 -18.76 -0.89 -6.39
C GLU A 198 -20.16 -0.30 -6.62
N PRO A 199 -20.96 -0.85 -7.57
CA PRO A 199 -22.32 -0.40 -7.81
C PRO A 199 -23.28 -0.59 -6.62
N PRO A 200 -24.27 0.30 -6.40
CA PRO A 200 -24.52 1.52 -7.16
C PRO A 200 -23.53 2.62 -6.78
N LEU A 201 -22.88 3.21 -7.80
CA LEU A 201 -21.96 4.32 -7.59
C LEU A 201 -22.76 5.56 -7.16
N PRO A 202 -22.31 6.30 -6.14
CA PRO A 202 -22.93 7.57 -5.81
C PRO A 202 -22.74 8.58 -6.95
N PRO A 203 -23.51 9.69 -6.95
CA PRO A 203 -23.29 10.76 -7.90
C PRO A 203 -21.86 11.30 -7.77
N ALA A 204 -21.17 11.49 -8.89
CA ALA A 204 -19.77 11.99 -9.00
C ALA A 204 -19.51 13.39 -8.39
N GLN A 205 -20.50 13.98 -7.71
CA GLN A 205 -20.46 15.31 -7.10
C GLN A 205 -20.35 15.26 -5.58
N LEU A 206 -20.12 14.10 -4.98
CA LEU A 206 -19.73 14.07 -3.58
C LEU A 206 -18.26 14.53 -3.49
N ASP A 207 -18.07 15.82 -3.20
CA ASP A 207 -16.77 16.36 -2.83
C ASP A 207 -16.18 15.48 -1.72
N LEU A 208 -14.94 14.99 -1.91
CA LEU A 208 -14.22 14.27 -0.86
C LEU A 208 -14.14 15.11 0.44
N GLN A 209 -14.21 16.44 0.34
CA GLN A 209 -14.30 17.36 1.48
C GLN A 209 -15.69 17.44 2.14
N ASP A 210 -16.78 17.10 1.44
CA ASP A 210 -18.09 16.93 2.08
C ASP A 210 -18.16 15.61 2.87
N PHE A 211 -17.36 14.61 2.49
CA PHE A 211 -17.16 13.38 3.27
C PHE A 211 -16.30 13.62 4.53
N ASP A 212 -15.32 14.53 4.45
CA ASP A 212 -14.44 14.97 5.55
C ASP A 212 -15.21 15.52 6.78
N LYS A 213 -16.45 15.98 6.58
CA LYS A 213 -17.31 16.49 7.67
C LYS A 213 -17.79 15.40 8.66
N SER A 214 -17.37 14.15 8.50
CA SER A 214 -17.64 13.11 9.50
C SER A 214 -16.47 12.14 9.71
N HIS A 215 -15.38 12.60 10.35
CA HIS A 215 -14.49 11.72 11.17
C HIS A 215 -15.27 10.82 12.15
N LYS A 216 -16.59 11.05 12.32
CA LYS A 216 -17.54 10.29 13.14
C LYS A 216 -18.14 9.04 12.48
N ASN A 217 -18.09 8.89 11.15
CA ASN A 217 -18.81 7.82 10.43
C ASN A 217 -17.89 6.83 9.72
N TRP A 218 -16.57 6.91 9.92
CA TRP A 218 -15.61 6.06 9.20
C TRP A 218 -15.23 4.79 9.95
N ASP A 219 -14.92 3.76 9.16
CA ASP A 219 -14.42 2.45 9.59
C ASP A 219 -13.07 2.53 10.33
N PHE A 220 -12.37 3.66 10.29
CA PHE A 220 -11.10 3.80 10.99
C PHE A 220 -11.25 3.77 12.52
N ALA A 221 -12.45 3.98 13.08
CA ALA A 221 -12.71 3.66 14.49
C ALA A 221 -12.42 2.18 14.82
N GLN A 222 -12.65 1.26 13.86
CA GLN A 222 -12.27 -0.14 13.99
C GLN A 222 -10.75 -0.33 13.95
N GLN A 223 -10.03 0.44 13.12
CA GLN A 223 -8.56 0.43 13.10
C GLN A 223 -7.99 0.88 14.46
N ILE A 224 -8.58 1.90 15.09
CA ILE A 224 -8.20 2.35 16.44
C ILE A 224 -8.43 1.23 17.45
N LYS A 225 -9.64 0.66 17.47
CA LYS A 225 -10.00 -0.43 18.39
C LYS A 225 -9.10 -1.65 18.20
N ARG A 226 -8.77 -1.99 16.95
CA ARG A 226 -7.84 -3.08 16.62
C ARG A 226 -6.43 -2.80 17.14
N ALA A 227 -5.92 -1.59 16.91
CA ALA A 227 -4.62 -1.19 17.45
C ALA A 227 -4.58 -1.28 18.98
N GLU A 228 -5.67 -0.88 19.67
CA GLU A 228 -5.81 -1.04 21.12
C GLU A 228 -5.83 -2.51 21.55
N ASN A 229 -6.61 -3.35 20.86
CA ASN A 229 -6.72 -4.79 21.14
C ASN A 229 -5.38 -5.53 20.95
N LEU A 230 -4.56 -5.08 20.00
CA LEU A 230 -3.28 -5.70 19.67
C LEU A 230 -2.08 -5.04 20.37
N ALA A 231 -2.30 -3.96 21.14
CA ALA A 231 -1.22 -3.19 21.76
C ALA A 231 -0.34 -4.03 22.71
N TYR A 232 -0.87 -5.11 23.29
CA TYR A 232 -0.13 -6.02 24.17
C TYR A 232 1.00 -6.79 23.46
N LEU A 233 0.97 -6.85 22.13
CA LEU A 233 2.03 -7.48 21.33
C LEU A 233 3.30 -6.62 21.25
N ASP A 234 3.22 -5.32 21.58
CA ASP A 234 4.34 -4.36 21.47
C ASP A 234 4.97 -4.31 20.06
N LEU A 235 4.12 -4.47 19.04
CA LEU A 235 4.53 -4.44 17.63
C LEU A 235 4.06 -3.15 16.94
N PRO A 236 4.85 -2.57 16.02
CA PRO A 236 4.43 -1.43 15.20
C PRO A 236 3.14 -1.73 14.40
N TYR A 237 2.15 -0.84 14.53
CA TYR A 237 0.90 -0.90 13.78
C TYR A 237 0.96 -0.03 12.53
N MET A 238 0.72 -0.63 11.36
CA MET A 238 0.78 0.05 10.07
C MET A 238 -0.40 -0.30 9.17
N LEU A 239 -0.72 0.64 8.29
CA LEU A 239 -1.62 0.41 7.18
C LEU A 239 -0.78 0.13 5.93
N GLY A 240 -0.65 -1.15 5.55
CA GLY A 240 0.22 -1.59 4.46
C GLY A 240 -0.41 -1.56 3.07
N GLU A 241 -1.71 -1.28 3.00
CA GLU A 241 -2.40 -0.99 1.75
C GLU A 241 -3.58 -0.09 2.07
N LEU A 242 -3.52 1.15 1.58
CA LEU A 242 -4.63 2.08 1.74
C LEU A 242 -4.71 3.02 0.55
N ASN A 243 -5.90 3.55 0.33
CA ASN A 243 -6.13 4.77 -0.42
C ASN A 243 -7.54 5.29 -0.13
N SER A 244 -8.01 6.32 -0.83
CA SER A 244 -9.34 6.90 -0.64
C SER A 244 -10.44 5.88 -0.95
N ILE A 245 -10.55 5.44 -2.21
CA ILE A 245 -11.58 4.50 -2.67
C ILE A 245 -10.91 3.24 -3.25
N ALA A 246 -11.22 2.06 -2.72
CA ALA A 246 -10.73 0.76 -3.21
C ALA A 246 -11.27 0.45 -4.62
N ASN A 247 -10.82 -0.66 -5.22
CA ASN A 247 -11.06 -0.99 -6.63
C ASN A 247 -10.56 0.12 -7.55
N GLN A 248 -9.27 0.46 -7.39
CA GLN A 248 -8.49 1.39 -8.24
C GLN A 248 -8.94 2.86 -8.22
N GLY A 249 -9.92 3.22 -7.39
CA GLY A 249 -10.47 4.57 -7.33
C GLY A 249 -11.50 4.86 -8.42
N VAL A 250 -12.02 6.09 -8.38
CA VAL A 250 -13.12 6.58 -9.23
C VAL A 250 -12.65 7.82 -9.98
N ASN A 251 -12.94 7.88 -11.29
CA ASN A 251 -12.65 9.04 -12.14
C ASN A 251 -13.47 10.25 -11.66
N GLY A 252 -12.84 11.41 -11.55
CA GLY A 252 -13.45 12.65 -11.05
C GLY A 252 -13.53 12.75 -9.52
N GLU A 253 -13.15 11.71 -8.79
CA GLU A 253 -13.12 11.72 -7.31
C GLU A 253 -11.71 11.48 -6.79
N THR A 254 -11.05 10.41 -7.23
CA THR A 254 -9.74 10.00 -6.69
C THR A 254 -8.54 10.43 -7.53
N ASP A 255 -8.78 11.02 -8.69
CA ASP A 255 -7.78 11.60 -9.61
C ASP A 255 -7.87 13.14 -9.66
N VAL A 256 -8.45 13.75 -8.63
CA VAL A 256 -8.64 15.21 -8.52
C VAL A 256 -7.87 15.80 -7.34
N PHE A 257 -7.73 17.13 -7.32
CA PHE A 257 -7.08 17.83 -6.21
C PHE A 257 -7.74 17.58 -4.84
N GLY A 258 -9.03 17.27 -4.80
CA GLY A 258 -9.73 16.87 -3.57
C GLY A 258 -9.12 15.63 -2.90
N ASP A 259 -8.63 14.67 -3.69
CA ASP A 259 -7.97 13.46 -3.18
C ASP A 259 -6.62 13.76 -2.54
N ALA A 260 -5.90 14.77 -3.07
CA ALA A 260 -4.66 15.23 -2.46
C ALA A 260 -4.91 15.90 -1.09
N LEU A 261 -6.01 16.66 -0.93
CA LEU A 261 -6.40 17.22 0.37
C LEU A 261 -6.79 16.13 1.36
N TRP A 262 -7.56 15.15 0.88
CA TRP A 262 -7.92 13.97 1.64
C TRP A 262 -6.69 13.21 2.17
N LEU A 263 -5.69 12.97 1.32
CA LEU A 263 -4.46 12.28 1.71
C LEU A 263 -3.76 13.00 2.85
N VAL A 264 -3.68 14.33 2.79
CA VAL A 264 -3.05 15.16 3.84
C VAL A 264 -3.84 15.06 5.14
N ASP A 265 -5.17 15.24 5.11
CA ASP A 265 -6.00 15.15 6.31
C ASP A 265 -5.92 13.75 6.94
N PHE A 266 -6.16 12.70 6.14
CA PHE A 266 -6.14 11.32 6.61
C PHE A 266 -4.78 10.96 7.21
N SER A 267 -3.68 11.41 6.60
CA SER A 267 -2.34 11.14 7.13
C SER A 267 -2.09 11.75 8.49
N LEU A 268 -2.57 12.98 8.70
CA LEU A 268 -2.47 13.68 9.98
C LEU A 268 -3.40 13.07 11.04
N TRP A 269 -4.59 12.63 10.61
CA TRP A 269 -5.58 12.05 11.50
C TRP A 269 -5.23 10.63 11.94
N ALA A 270 -4.78 9.78 11.01
CA ALA A 270 -4.42 8.40 11.30
C ALA A 270 -3.17 8.31 12.18
N ALA A 271 -2.10 9.06 11.82
CA ALA A 271 -0.83 9.18 12.56
C ALA A 271 -0.29 7.87 13.18
N VAL A 272 -0.52 6.72 12.52
CA VAL A 272 0.00 5.40 12.91
C VAL A 272 1.50 5.27 12.58
N HIS A 273 2.12 4.11 12.82
CA HIS A 273 3.54 3.94 12.53
C HIS A 273 3.87 4.16 11.05
N ARG A 274 2.99 3.76 10.13
CA ARG A 274 3.21 3.87 8.68
C ARG A 274 1.92 3.74 7.88
N LEU A 275 1.85 4.50 6.79
CA LEU A 275 0.81 4.48 5.77
C LEU A 275 1.44 4.16 4.42
N GLN A 276 1.03 3.05 3.79
CA GLN A 276 1.51 2.62 2.48
C GLN A 276 0.43 2.81 1.41
N PHE A 277 0.44 3.99 0.79
CA PHE A 277 -0.54 4.35 -0.24
C PHE A 277 -0.39 3.45 -1.45
N HIS A 278 -1.47 2.75 -1.80
CA HIS A 278 -1.46 1.73 -2.84
C HIS A 278 -1.37 2.35 -4.24
N GLN A 279 -0.64 1.68 -5.11
CA GLN A 279 -0.29 2.11 -6.46
C GLN A 279 -0.45 0.95 -7.43
N GLY A 280 -0.90 1.26 -8.63
CA GLY A 280 -1.01 0.33 -9.74
C GLY A 280 -1.07 1.10 -11.05
N LEU A 281 -0.93 0.39 -12.17
CA LEU A 281 -1.08 1.01 -13.48
C LEU A 281 -2.55 1.40 -13.68
N ASN A 282 -2.77 2.62 -14.13
CA ASN A 282 -4.10 3.22 -14.38
C ASN A 282 -5.05 3.31 -13.16
N TYR A 283 -4.53 3.17 -11.93
CA TYR A 283 -5.33 3.46 -10.75
C TYR A 283 -5.51 4.98 -10.64
N ARG A 284 -6.73 5.44 -10.34
CA ARG A 284 -7.10 6.86 -10.35
C ARG A 284 -6.45 7.62 -9.20
N TYR A 285 -6.32 6.95 -8.05
CA TYR A 285 -5.57 7.45 -6.90
C TYR A 285 -4.04 7.28 -6.99
N ALA A 286 -3.52 6.73 -8.09
CA ALA A 286 -2.08 6.51 -8.20
C ALA A 286 -1.35 7.85 -8.22
N SER A 287 -0.37 7.98 -7.32
CA SER A 287 0.41 9.20 -7.17
C SER A 287 1.31 9.46 -8.39
N TRP A 288 1.66 8.41 -9.16
CA TRP A 288 2.31 8.53 -10.46
C TRP A 288 2.05 7.32 -11.35
N GLN A 289 2.19 7.51 -12.67
CA GLN A 289 2.20 6.43 -13.66
C GLN A 289 3.62 6.28 -14.21
N THR A 290 4.05 5.05 -14.41
CA THR A 290 5.45 4.72 -14.74
C THR A 290 5.70 4.55 -16.22
N ILE A 291 4.60 4.37 -16.96
CA ILE A 291 4.52 4.27 -18.41
C ILE A 291 3.29 5.05 -18.85
N GLU A 292 3.32 5.57 -20.07
CA GLU A 292 2.09 6.06 -20.71
C GLU A 292 1.11 4.89 -20.83
N SER A 293 -0.16 5.15 -20.51
CA SER A 293 -1.22 4.16 -20.36
C SER A 293 -1.58 3.47 -21.68
N LYS A 294 -0.71 2.65 -22.28
CA LYS A 294 -0.96 1.94 -23.56
C LYS A 294 -1.74 2.76 -24.61
N GLU A 295 -1.44 4.06 -24.72
CA GLU A 295 -2.14 5.04 -25.58
C GLU A 295 -3.68 5.16 -25.39
N LEU A 296 -4.25 4.52 -24.37
CA LEU A 296 -5.66 4.63 -24.03
C LEU A 296 -5.77 5.45 -22.74
N PRO A 297 -6.47 6.60 -22.75
CA PRO A 297 -6.78 7.30 -21.51
C PRO A 297 -7.58 6.36 -20.58
N PRO A 298 -7.52 6.56 -19.25
CA PRO A 298 -8.40 5.86 -18.32
C PRO A 298 -9.84 5.93 -18.84
N THR A 299 -10.42 4.79 -19.18
CA THR A 299 -11.78 4.77 -19.75
C THR A 299 -12.80 5.02 -18.64
N THR A 300 -13.78 5.86 -18.96
CA THR A 300 -14.95 6.23 -18.13
C THR A 300 -15.84 5.04 -17.81
#